data_AF-A0A543I7F7-F1
#
_entry.id   AF-A0A543I7F7-F1
#
_cell.length_a   1.000
_cell.length_b   1.000
_cell.length_c   1.000
_cell.angle_alpha   90.00
_cell.angle_beta   90.00
_cell.angle_gamma   90.00
#
_symmetry.space_group_name_H-M   'P 1'
#
loop_
_entity.id
_entity.type
_entity.pdbx_description
1 polymer ?
#
loop_
_entity_poly.entity_id
_entity_poly.type
_entity_poly.pdbx_seq_one_letter_code
_entity_poly.pdbx_strand_id
1 'polypeptide(L)'
;MPVCPNGHTSRSADYCDVCGGAMTGPPRAAAPPAADRDPAPGPGGDPGGDDACPQCGTPRSGRFCEVDGYDFETGAAHTARLAAARAATRQRPFVPPRRRGGPHPPGPAALIVADRAYFDTVMAQMGPDAARLTFPPYCPERRVPLIGDQIRIGRRSTSRAILPEIDLSAPPEDPGVSHLHAVLLAQPDGGWHLVDPGSTNGTTLNGGTEPIEVNRPVPVTDGDRVHVGAWTTITLLLQEGPP
;
A
#
# COMPACT_ATOMS: atom_id res chain seq x y z
N MET A 1 27.85 -10.61 -20.99
CA MET A 1 26.63 -10.01 -20.41
C MET A 1 27.00 -8.62 -19.91
N PRO A 2 26.33 -7.56 -20.35
CA PRO A 2 26.62 -6.21 -19.89
C PRO A 2 26.27 -6.04 -18.40
N VAL A 3 27.06 -5.23 -17.68
CA VAL A 3 26.86 -4.93 -16.26
C VAL A 3 26.31 -3.53 -16.13
N CYS A 4 25.22 -3.36 -15.38
CA CYS A 4 24.57 -2.06 -15.23
C CYS A 4 25.35 -1.13 -14.29
N PRO A 5 25.07 0.19 -14.26
CA PRO A 5 25.74 1.14 -13.35
C PRO A 5 25.58 0.80 -11.85
N ASN A 6 24.59 -0.02 -11.49
CA ASN A 6 24.36 -0.51 -10.14
C ASN A 6 25.02 -1.88 -9.86
N GLY A 7 25.82 -2.42 -10.79
CA GLY A 7 26.63 -3.63 -10.57
C GLY A 7 25.97 -4.97 -10.91
N HIS A 8 24.76 -4.98 -11.46
CA HIS A 8 24.06 -6.22 -11.83
C HIS A 8 24.43 -6.69 -13.23
N THR A 9 24.56 -8.01 -13.40
CA THR A 9 24.73 -8.63 -14.71
C THR A 9 23.38 -8.75 -15.41
N SER A 10 23.25 -8.16 -16.61
CA SER A 10 22.01 -8.14 -17.40
C SER A 10 22.17 -8.94 -18.70
N ARG A 11 21.08 -9.50 -19.23
CA ARG A 11 21.07 -10.09 -20.58
C ARG A 11 20.70 -9.06 -21.64
N SER A 12 19.90 -8.06 -21.25
CA SER A 12 19.54 -6.92 -22.08
C SER A 12 20.63 -5.84 -22.10
N ALA A 13 20.84 -5.25 -23.28
CA ALA A 13 21.88 -4.23 -23.54
C ALA A 13 21.38 -2.78 -23.36
N ASP A 14 20.07 -2.57 -23.27
CA ASP A 14 19.47 -1.24 -23.18
C ASP A 14 19.02 -0.92 -21.73
N TYR A 15 18.56 -1.93 -21.00
CA TYR A 15 18.09 -1.82 -19.62
C TYR A 15 18.54 -3.02 -18.78
N CYS A 16 18.67 -2.84 -17.47
CA CYS A 16 19.04 -3.90 -16.56
C CYS A 16 17.82 -4.76 -16.19
N ASP A 17 17.86 -6.06 -16.50
CA ASP A 17 16.76 -7.00 -16.19
C ASP A 17 16.54 -7.20 -14.68
N VAL A 18 17.51 -6.83 -13.85
CA VAL A 18 17.46 -6.99 -12.39
C VAL A 18 16.93 -5.73 -11.69
N CYS A 19 17.35 -4.53 -12.12
CA CYS A 19 17.01 -3.28 -11.42
C CYS A 19 16.34 -2.21 -12.29
N GLY A 20 16.11 -2.47 -13.57
CA GLY A 20 15.43 -1.54 -14.50
C GLY A 20 16.23 -0.29 -14.90
N GLY A 21 17.48 -0.16 -14.45
CA GLY A 21 18.33 1.00 -14.81
C GLY A 21 18.80 0.94 -16.26
N ALA A 22 18.87 2.10 -16.93
CA ALA A 22 19.41 2.20 -18.29
C ALA A 22 20.90 1.83 -18.33
N MET A 23 21.30 1.04 -19.33
CA MET A 23 22.68 0.56 -19.47
C MET A 23 23.59 1.60 -20.14
N THR A 24 23.01 2.59 -20.83
CA THR A 24 23.70 3.65 -21.56
C THR A 24 23.14 5.04 -21.20
N GLY A 25 23.70 5.63 -20.15
CA GLY A 25 23.56 7.05 -19.83
C GLY A 25 24.92 7.63 -19.48
N PRO A 26 25.22 8.90 -19.81
CA PRO A 26 26.55 9.47 -19.57
C PRO A 26 26.90 9.37 -18.08
N PRO A 27 28.18 9.12 -17.74
CA PRO A 27 28.59 9.00 -16.35
C PRO A 27 28.25 10.31 -15.62
N ARG A 28 27.61 10.18 -14.46
CA ARG A 28 27.45 11.29 -13.53
C ARG A 28 28.86 11.66 -13.04
N ALA A 29 29.46 12.66 -13.67
CA ALA A 29 30.82 13.11 -13.35
C ALA A 29 30.89 13.56 -11.89
N ALA A 30 31.86 13.02 -11.17
CA ALA A 30 32.30 13.55 -9.90
C ALA A 30 32.88 14.97 -10.13
N ALA A 31 32.41 15.95 -9.36
CA ALA A 31 32.92 17.31 -9.42
C ALA A 31 34.35 17.41 -8.84
N PRO A 32 35.28 18.13 -9.48
CA PRO A 32 36.61 18.40 -8.93
C PRO A 32 36.59 19.57 -7.91
N PRO A 33 37.62 19.72 -7.05
CA PRO A 33 37.67 20.78 -6.04
C PRO A 33 37.93 22.15 -6.68
N ALA A 34 37.20 23.15 -6.20
CA ALA A 34 37.33 24.55 -6.64
C ALA A 34 38.64 25.16 -6.11
N ALA A 35 39.39 25.79 -7.01
CA ALA A 35 40.48 26.70 -6.68
C ALA A 35 40.00 28.15 -6.77
N ASP A 36 40.48 28.95 -5.82
CA ASP A 36 40.15 30.35 -5.55
C ASP A 36 40.19 31.27 -6.78
N ARG A 37 39.11 32.04 -6.97
CA ARG A 37 39.15 33.38 -7.59
C ARG A 37 38.11 34.30 -6.95
N ASP A 38 38.60 35.34 -6.30
CA ASP A 38 37.84 36.49 -5.81
C ASP A 38 37.09 37.24 -6.95
N PRO A 39 35.90 37.83 -6.70
CA PRO A 39 35.17 38.62 -7.68
C PRO A 39 35.39 40.14 -7.48
N ALA A 40 35.50 40.87 -8.59
CA ALA A 40 35.39 42.34 -8.62
C ALA A 40 33.97 42.78 -9.06
N PRO A 41 33.46 43.95 -8.61
CA PRO A 41 32.03 44.21 -8.55
C PRO A 41 31.51 45.19 -9.61
N GLY A 42 30.22 45.04 -9.94
CA GLY A 42 29.37 46.10 -10.52
C GLY A 42 28.24 45.57 -11.40
N PRO A 43 27.19 46.36 -11.66
CA PRO A 43 26.34 47.03 -10.66
C PRO A 43 24.83 46.88 -10.97
N GLY A 44 24.01 46.99 -9.92
CA GLY A 44 22.66 47.57 -9.99
C GLY A 44 21.48 46.63 -10.26
N GLY A 45 20.63 46.46 -9.25
CA GLY A 45 19.29 45.85 -9.38
C GLY A 45 18.66 45.58 -8.01
N ASP A 46 17.81 46.51 -7.57
CA ASP A 46 17.08 46.61 -6.28
C ASP A 46 16.02 45.48 -6.06
N PRO A 47 15.23 45.48 -4.97
CA PRO A 47 15.35 44.67 -3.75
C PRO A 47 14.38 43.45 -3.72
N GLY A 48 14.75 42.33 -3.05
CA GLY A 48 13.74 41.35 -2.60
C GLY A 48 14.19 39.89 -2.41
N GLY A 49 14.25 39.46 -1.15
CA GLY A 49 13.65 38.23 -0.63
C GLY A 49 14.14 36.85 -1.12
N ASP A 50 15.01 36.24 -0.29
CA ASP A 50 15.06 34.80 0.04
C ASP A 50 15.10 33.78 -1.13
N ASP A 51 16.31 33.48 -1.62
CA ASP A 51 16.61 32.36 -2.54
C ASP A 51 16.45 30.95 -1.93
N ALA A 52 16.01 30.87 -0.68
CA ALA A 52 15.79 29.62 0.04
C ALA A 52 14.37 29.55 0.61
N CYS A 53 13.81 28.34 0.67
CA CYS A 53 12.53 28.09 1.32
C CYS A 53 12.59 28.53 2.81
N PRO A 54 11.73 29.44 3.28
CA PRO A 54 11.76 29.90 4.66
C PRO A 54 11.34 28.83 5.67
N GLN A 55 10.77 27.72 5.21
CA GLN A 55 10.29 26.65 6.09
C GLN A 55 11.28 25.47 6.21
N CYS A 56 12.02 25.14 5.15
CA CYS A 56 12.98 24.02 5.18
C CYS A 56 14.41 24.37 4.72
N GLY A 57 14.66 25.60 4.27
CA GLY A 57 15.97 26.07 3.83
C GLY A 57 16.43 25.59 2.45
N THR A 58 15.62 24.80 1.74
CA THR A 58 15.96 24.29 0.40
C THR A 58 16.03 25.42 -0.62
N PRO A 59 17.05 25.47 -1.50
CA PRO A 59 17.13 26.47 -2.57
C PRO A 59 15.91 26.47 -3.48
N ARG A 60 15.47 27.64 -3.93
CA ARG A 60 14.31 27.80 -4.79
C ARG A 60 14.59 27.27 -6.20
N SER A 61 14.00 26.13 -6.56
CA SER A 61 14.03 25.57 -7.92
C SER A 61 12.80 25.94 -8.77
N GLY A 62 11.74 26.49 -8.16
CA GLY A 62 10.49 26.81 -8.84
C GLY A 62 9.50 27.58 -7.96
N ARG A 63 8.23 27.58 -8.35
CA ARG A 63 7.14 28.25 -7.61
C ARG A 63 6.80 27.56 -6.29
N PHE A 64 6.95 26.24 -6.24
CA PHE A 64 6.71 25.44 -5.03
C PHE A 64 8.03 24.82 -4.58
N CYS A 65 8.27 24.75 -3.27
CA CYS A 65 9.38 23.98 -2.74
C CYS A 65 9.09 22.48 -2.89
N GLU A 66 10.05 21.74 -3.45
CA GLU A 66 9.91 20.31 -3.73
C GLU A 66 9.95 19.43 -2.47
N VAL A 67 10.41 19.98 -1.34
CA VAL A 67 10.55 19.26 -0.07
C VAL A 67 9.28 19.35 0.77
N ASP A 68 8.68 20.53 0.87
CA ASP A 68 7.59 20.79 1.82
C ASP A 68 6.38 21.52 1.20
N GLY A 69 6.40 21.76 -0.12
CA GLY A 69 5.28 22.33 -0.86
C GLY A 69 5.01 23.81 -0.54
N TYR A 70 6.02 24.55 -0.07
CA TYR A 70 5.93 26.00 0.15
C TYR A 70 5.75 26.78 -1.15
N ASP A 71 4.66 27.54 -1.30
CA ASP A 71 4.41 28.42 -2.46
C ASP A 71 5.06 29.79 -2.23
N PHE A 72 6.13 30.07 -2.98
CA PHE A 72 6.91 31.30 -2.86
C PHE A 72 6.17 32.56 -3.31
N GLU A 73 5.13 32.45 -4.16
CA GLU A 73 4.34 33.63 -4.58
C GLU A 73 3.30 34.03 -3.54
N THR A 74 2.80 33.07 -2.76
CA THR A 74 1.67 33.29 -1.85
C THR A 74 2.07 33.24 -0.38
N GLY A 75 3.36 32.98 -0.11
CA GLY A 75 3.93 32.96 1.24
C GLY A 75 3.37 31.84 2.12
N ALA A 76 2.80 30.79 1.53
CA ALA A 76 2.02 29.78 2.23
C ALA A 76 2.46 28.38 1.85
N ALA A 77 2.70 27.54 2.86
CA ALA A 77 2.80 26.10 2.64
C ALA A 77 1.47 25.54 2.10
N HIS A 78 1.51 24.59 1.17
CA HIS A 78 0.31 23.90 0.69
C HIS A 78 -0.49 23.27 1.86
N THR A 79 0.20 22.93 2.95
CA THR A 79 -0.40 22.49 4.22
C THR A 79 -1.21 23.60 4.91
N ALA A 80 -0.82 24.87 4.79
CA ALA A 80 -1.52 26.02 5.38
C ALA A 80 -2.84 26.34 4.64
N ARG A 81 -2.90 26.20 3.30
CA ARG A 81 -4.17 26.33 2.55
C ARG A 81 -5.16 25.21 2.87
N LEU A 82 -4.67 23.97 3.06
CA LEU A 82 -5.48 22.85 3.54
C LEU A 82 -5.93 23.05 5.00
N ALA A 83 -5.09 23.67 5.84
CA ALA A 83 -5.42 24.00 7.23
C ALA A 83 -6.45 25.14 7.34
N ALA A 84 -6.36 26.17 6.51
CA ALA A 84 -7.33 27.28 6.48
C ALA A 84 -8.72 26.82 5.98
N ALA A 85 -8.76 25.93 4.97
CA ALA A 85 -9.99 25.28 4.53
C ALA A 85 -10.62 24.38 5.61
N ARG A 86 -9.79 23.71 6.44
CA ARG A 86 -10.22 22.93 7.61
C ARG A 86 -10.66 23.79 8.80
N ALA A 87 -10.14 25.00 8.95
CA ALA A 87 -10.49 25.91 10.04
C ALA A 87 -11.87 26.57 9.84
N ALA A 88 -12.29 26.79 8.59
CA ALA A 88 -13.61 27.32 8.25
C ALA A 88 -14.75 26.30 8.46
N THR A 89 -14.45 25.00 8.39
CA THR A 89 -15.38 23.90 8.71
C THR A 89 -15.06 23.29 10.07
N ARG A 90 -15.11 24.08 11.14
CA ARG A 90 -15.14 23.57 12.53
C ARG A 90 -16.39 22.70 12.78
N GLN A 91 -16.46 21.56 12.12
CA GLN A 91 -17.16 20.40 12.63
C GLN A 91 -16.35 19.97 13.86
N ARG A 92 -17.04 19.93 15.00
CA ARG A 92 -16.53 19.29 16.21
C ARG A 92 -15.83 17.98 15.83
N PRO A 93 -14.72 17.59 16.48
CA PRO A 93 -14.12 16.28 16.23
C PRO A 93 -15.23 15.25 16.34
N PHE A 94 -15.62 14.68 15.20
CA PHE A 94 -16.48 13.51 15.19
C PHE A 94 -15.56 12.41 15.70
N VAL A 95 -15.53 12.25 17.02
CA VAL A 95 -15.18 10.96 17.61
C VAL A 95 -16.26 10.06 17.07
N PRO A 96 -15.98 9.19 16.07
CA PRO A 96 -17.00 8.25 15.66
C PRO A 96 -17.37 7.50 16.93
N PRO A 97 -18.66 7.43 17.31
CA PRO A 97 -19.03 6.53 18.38
C PRO A 97 -18.43 5.19 18.00
N ARG A 98 -17.69 4.55 18.93
CA ARG A 98 -17.36 3.14 18.80
C ARG A 98 -18.69 2.47 18.46
N ARG A 99 -18.90 2.11 17.19
CA ARG A 99 -20.07 1.37 16.78
C ARG A 99 -19.91 0.03 17.46
N ARG A 100 -20.48 -0.10 18.66
CA ARG A 100 -20.96 -1.39 19.15
C ARG A 100 -21.76 -1.94 17.96
N GLY A 101 -21.33 -3.09 17.45
CA GLY A 101 -21.94 -3.71 16.28
C GLY A 101 -23.45 -3.67 16.44
N GLY A 102 -24.12 -2.82 15.64
CA GLY A 102 -25.55 -2.97 15.45
C GLY A 102 -25.80 -4.33 14.81
N PRO A 103 -27.02 -4.87 14.89
CA PRO A 103 -27.37 -6.10 14.21
C PRO A 103 -26.96 -5.96 12.74
N HIS A 104 -26.04 -6.82 12.31
CA HIS A 104 -25.70 -6.90 10.91
C HIS A 104 -26.95 -7.41 10.18
N PRO A 105 -27.32 -6.86 9.01
CA PRO A 105 -28.35 -7.49 8.21
C PRO A 105 -27.97 -8.96 7.98
N PRO A 106 -28.94 -9.89 8.04
CA PRO A 106 -28.69 -11.29 7.69
C PRO A 106 -28.16 -11.38 6.26
N GLY A 107 -27.25 -12.31 6.01
CA GLY A 107 -26.67 -12.55 4.69
C GLY A 107 -25.18 -12.89 4.72
N PRO A 108 -24.59 -13.14 3.54
CA PRO A 108 -23.21 -13.56 3.40
C PRO A 108 -22.23 -12.57 4.02
N ALA A 109 -21.22 -13.09 4.71
CA ALA A 109 -20.19 -12.30 5.38
C ALA A 109 -18.82 -12.99 5.32
N ALA A 110 -17.77 -12.20 5.54
CA ALA A 110 -16.41 -12.64 5.74
C ALA A 110 -16.00 -12.36 7.19
N LEU A 111 -15.52 -13.40 7.87
CA LEU A 111 -14.92 -13.31 9.20
C LEU A 111 -13.40 -13.26 9.09
N ILE A 112 -12.82 -12.13 9.46
CA ILE A 112 -11.40 -11.84 9.28
C ILE A 112 -10.71 -11.89 10.64
N VAL A 113 -9.67 -12.72 10.73
CA VAL A 113 -8.85 -12.88 11.93
C VAL A 113 -7.37 -12.87 11.55
N ALA A 114 -6.51 -12.48 12.50
CA ALA A 114 -5.11 -12.86 12.43
C ALA A 114 -4.97 -14.27 13.03
N ASP A 115 -4.64 -15.23 12.19
CA ASP A 115 -4.54 -16.64 12.53
C ASP A 115 -3.09 -17.00 12.87
N ARG A 116 -2.88 -17.34 14.14
CA ARG A 116 -1.57 -17.73 14.65
C ARG A 116 -1.07 -19.05 14.04
N ALA A 117 -1.97 -20.02 13.84
CA ALA A 117 -1.58 -21.33 13.30
C ALA A 117 -1.17 -21.21 11.82
N TYR A 118 -1.89 -20.39 11.05
CA TYR A 118 -1.51 -20.06 9.69
C TYR A 118 -0.16 -19.34 9.66
N PHE A 119 0.04 -18.33 10.51
CA PHE A 119 1.33 -17.64 10.63
C PHE A 119 2.50 -18.59 10.94
N ASP A 120 2.31 -19.51 11.90
CA ASP A 120 3.35 -20.48 12.25
C ASP A 120 3.69 -21.40 11.05
N THR A 121 2.71 -21.74 10.21
CA THR A 121 2.93 -22.48 8.95
C THR A 121 3.73 -21.66 7.94
N VAL A 122 3.39 -20.39 7.75
CA VAL A 122 4.12 -19.48 6.85
C VAL A 122 5.56 -19.31 7.31
N MET A 123 5.80 -19.14 8.61
CA MET A 123 7.14 -19.05 9.19
C MET A 123 7.95 -20.33 9.00
N ALA A 124 7.32 -21.50 9.15
CA ALA A 124 7.97 -22.78 8.93
C ALA A 124 8.41 -22.97 7.45
N GLN A 125 7.63 -22.45 6.49
CA GLN A 125 7.96 -22.53 5.06
C GLN A 125 9.06 -21.54 4.64
N MET A 126 9.06 -20.32 5.18
CA MET A 126 10.11 -19.32 4.89
C MET A 126 11.45 -19.66 5.55
N GLY A 127 11.44 -20.49 6.60
CA GLY A 127 12.66 -20.91 7.28
C GLY A 127 13.37 -19.77 8.05
N PRO A 128 14.68 -19.88 8.31
CA PRO A 128 15.42 -18.94 9.15
C PRO A 128 15.51 -17.50 8.58
N ASP A 129 15.20 -17.30 7.30
CA ASP A 129 15.17 -15.98 6.64
C ASP A 129 13.89 -15.19 6.93
N ALA A 130 12.92 -15.76 7.67
CA ALA A 130 11.66 -15.14 8.06
C ALA A 130 11.79 -13.97 9.07
N ALA A 131 13.01 -13.56 9.42
CA ALA A 131 13.41 -12.76 10.58
C ALA A 131 12.82 -11.33 10.67
N ARG A 132 11.87 -10.94 9.82
CA ARG A 132 11.24 -9.61 9.82
C ARG A 132 9.73 -9.62 10.07
N LEU A 133 9.09 -10.79 10.07
CA LEU A 133 7.65 -10.88 10.31
C LEU A 133 7.38 -11.14 11.79
N THR A 134 6.54 -10.31 12.39
CA THR A 134 6.13 -10.42 13.79
C THR A 134 4.63 -10.58 13.84
N PHE A 135 4.15 -11.66 14.47
CA PHE A 135 2.72 -11.83 14.68
C PHE A 135 2.18 -10.70 15.56
N PRO A 136 1.07 -10.04 15.18
CA PRO A 136 0.53 -8.93 15.94
C PRO A 136 0.05 -9.35 17.34
N PRO A 137 0.29 -8.54 18.40
CA PRO A 137 -0.09 -8.90 19.77
C PRO A 137 -1.61 -8.84 20.01
N TYR A 138 -2.34 -8.12 19.16
CA TYR A 138 -3.80 -8.01 19.22
C TYR A 138 -4.38 -7.71 17.84
N CYS A 139 -5.29 -8.57 17.40
CA CYS A 139 -6.10 -8.39 16.21
C CYS A 139 -7.56 -8.68 16.56
N PRO A 140 -8.43 -7.66 16.68
CA PRO A 140 -9.84 -7.92 16.85
C PRO A 140 -10.40 -8.59 15.60
N GLU A 141 -11.22 -9.61 15.80
CA GLU A 141 -12.02 -10.20 14.74
C GLU A 141 -12.88 -9.13 14.06
N ARG A 142 -12.94 -9.18 12.73
CA ARG A 142 -13.79 -8.30 11.92
C ARG A 142 -14.74 -9.14 11.09
N ARG A 143 -16.03 -8.90 11.24
CA ARG A 143 -17.06 -9.39 10.33
C ARG A 143 -17.41 -8.32 9.31
N VAL A 144 -17.31 -8.63 8.02
CA VAL A 144 -17.61 -7.73 6.90
C VAL A 144 -18.68 -8.36 6.02
N PRO A 145 -19.77 -7.67 5.66
CA PRO A 145 -20.76 -8.22 4.74
C PRO A 145 -20.16 -8.36 3.35
N LEU A 146 -20.60 -9.38 2.62
CA LEU A 146 -20.35 -9.49 1.19
C LEU A 146 -21.52 -8.83 0.46
N ILE A 147 -21.31 -7.58 0.01
CA ILE A 147 -22.33 -6.78 -0.69
C ILE A 147 -21.91 -6.57 -2.14
N GLY A 148 -22.74 -7.04 -3.06
CA GLY A 148 -22.49 -6.95 -4.50
C GLY A 148 -22.11 -8.29 -5.11
N ASP A 149 -21.79 -8.26 -6.40
CA ASP A 149 -21.40 -9.40 -7.22
C ASP A 149 -19.88 -9.65 -7.22
N GLN A 150 -19.09 -8.63 -6.89
CA GLN A 150 -17.64 -8.70 -6.83
C GLN A 150 -17.12 -8.05 -5.54
N ILE A 151 -16.31 -8.80 -4.78
CA ILE A 151 -15.70 -8.34 -3.53
C ILE A 151 -14.18 -8.45 -3.66
N ARG A 152 -13.49 -7.31 -3.73
CA ARG A 152 -12.04 -7.26 -3.77
C ARG A 152 -11.49 -7.29 -2.35
N ILE A 153 -10.44 -8.07 -2.17
CA ILE A 153 -9.74 -8.29 -0.90
C ILE A 153 -8.32 -7.78 -1.05
N GLY A 154 -7.88 -6.93 -0.13
CA GLY A 154 -6.51 -6.47 -0.12
C GLY A 154 -6.31 -5.19 0.69
N ARG A 155 -5.14 -4.58 0.52
CA ARG A 155 -4.81 -3.31 1.19
C ARG A 155 -5.18 -2.11 0.32
N ARG A 156 -5.81 -1.11 0.92
CA ARG A 156 -6.05 0.18 0.27
C ARG A 156 -4.78 0.78 -0.35
N SER A 157 -4.90 1.37 -1.54
CA SER A 157 -3.89 2.24 -2.15
C SER A 157 -4.55 3.46 -2.77
N THR A 158 -4.36 4.64 -2.17
CA THR A 158 -4.93 5.90 -2.68
C THR A 158 -4.24 6.34 -3.97
N SER A 159 -2.92 6.18 -4.08
CA SER A 159 -2.15 6.54 -5.27
C SER A 159 -2.49 5.71 -6.51
N ARG A 160 -2.89 4.45 -6.31
CA ARG A 160 -3.34 3.55 -7.38
C ARG A 160 -4.87 3.48 -7.53
N ALA A 161 -5.60 4.28 -6.76
CA ALA A 161 -7.07 4.23 -6.68
C ALA A 161 -7.65 2.83 -6.41
N ILE A 162 -6.95 2.03 -5.60
CA ILE A 162 -7.41 0.69 -5.18
C ILE A 162 -8.12 0.83 -3.84
N LEU A 163 -9.43 0.60 -3.85
CA LEU A 163 -10.32 0.62 -2.69
C LEU A 163 -11.04 -0.73 -2.60
N PRO A 164 -10.44 -1.74 -1.94
CA PRO A 164 -11.05 -3.06 -1.80
C PRO A 164 -12.29 -3.00 -0.90
N GLU A 165 -13.31 -3.78 -1.23
CA GLU A 165 -14.50 -3.96 -0.40
C GLU A 165 -14.13 -4.55 0.97
N ILE A 166 -13.23 -5.53 0.98
CA ILE A 166 -12.56 -6.03 2.19
C ILE A 166 -11.19 -5.37 2.28
N ASP A 167 -11.17 -4.22 2.93
CA ASP A 167 -9.94 -3.47 3.20
C ASP A 167 -9.19 -4.05 4.42
N LEU A 168 -7.97 -4.52 4.15
CA LEU A 168 -7.04 -5.11 5.11
C LEU A 168 -5.89 -4.16 5.50
N SER A 169 -5.99 -2.86 5.18
CA SER A 169 -5.01 -1.84 5.63
C SER A 169 -5.28 -1.31 7.05
N ALA A 170 -6.28 -1.84 7.75
CA ALA A 170 -6.56 -1.43 9.12
C ALA A 170 -5.50 -2.00 10.08
N PRO A 171 -4.94 -1.19 11.02
CA PRO A 171 -3.94 -1.69 11.96
C PRO A 171 -4.48 -2.83 12.87
N PRO A 172 -3.66 -3.86 13.15
CA PRO A 172 -2.34 -4.10 12.58
C PRO A 172 -2.45 -4.62 11.13
N GLU A 173 -1.70 -3.97 10.23
CA GLU A 173 -1.68 -4.32 8.82
C GLU A 173 -0.80 -5.55 8.59
N ASP A 174 -1.30 -6.52 7.83
CA ASP A 174 -0.53 -7.67 7.37
C ASP A 174 0.36 -7.26 6.18
N PRO A 175 1.70 -7.19 6.36
CA PRO A 175 2.60 -6.75 5.29
C PRO A 175 2.65 -7.74 4.12
N GLY A 176 2.23 -8.98 4.33
CA GLY A 176 2.16 -10.00 3.29
C GLY A 176 0.95 -9.85 2.36
N VAL A 177 -0.04 -9.03 2.71
CA VAL A 177 -1.22 -8.84 1.87
C VAL A 177 -0.89 -7.87 0.72
N SER A 178 -1.42 -8.11 -0.47
CA SER A 178 -1.25 -7.24 -1.65
C SER A 178 -2.35 -6.17 -1.68
N HIS A 179 -2.17 -5.10 -2.47
CA HIS A 179 -3.22 -4.07 -2.59
C HIS A 179 -4.52 -4.62 -3.18
N LEU A 180 -4.39 -5.44 -4.20
CA LEU A 180 -5.42 -6.34 -4.70
C LEU A 180 -4.83 -7.74 -4.59
N HIS A 181 -5.37 -8.55 -3.69
CA HIS A 181 -4.79 -9.85 -3.34
C HIS A 181 -5.69 -11.00 -3.75
N ALA A 182 -7.01 -10.88 -3.52
CA ALA A 182 -7.97 -11.85 -3.97
C ALA A 182 -9.29 -11.17 -4.33
N VAL A 183 -10.14 -11.87 -5.07
CA VAL A 183 -11.48 -11.41 -5.47
C VAL A 183 -12.46 -12.55 -5.26
N LEU A 184 -13.57 -12.28 -4.55
CA LEU A 184 -14.73 -13.16 -4.52
C LEU A 184 -15.74 -12.69 -5.58
N LEU A 185 -16.24 -13.63 -6.37
CA LEU A 185 -17.20 -13.41 -7.45
C LEU A 185 -18.47 -14.21 -7.17
N ALA A 186 -19.58 -13.51 -6.94
CA ALA A 186 -20.90 -14.13 -6.85
C ALA A 186 -21.27 -14.74 -8.20
N GLN A 187 -21.81 -15.96 -8.16
CA GLN A 187 -22.25 -16.67 -9.34
C GLN A 187 -23.78 -16.55 -9.50
N PRO A 188 -24.32 -16.64 -10.74
CA PRO A 188 -25.76 -16.57 -10.97
C PRO A 188 -26.58 -17.67 -10.26
N ASP A 189 -25.95 -18.78 -9.90
CA ASP A 189 -26.55 -19.90 -9.16
C ASP A 189 -26.56 -19.69 -7.63
N GLY A 190 -26.05 -18.54 -7.15
CA GLY A 190 -25.93 -18.21 -5.73
C GLY A 190 -24.62 -18.69 -5.08
N GLY A 191 -23.77 -19.40 -5.82
CA GLY A 191 -22.43 -19.78 -5.37
C GLY A 191 -21.44 -18.61 -5.37
N TRP A 192 -20.25 -18.86 -4.85
CA TRP A 192 -19.14 -17.91 -4.88
C TRP A 192 -17.89 -18.57 -5.43
N HIS A 193 -17.13 -17.82 -6.22
CA HIS A 193 -15.81 -18.22 -6.69
C HIS A 193 -14.75 -17.29 -6.11
N LEU A 194 -13.61 -17.86 -5.71
CA LEU A 194 -12.40 -17.15 -5.32
C LEU A 194 -11.43 -17.09 -6.50
N VAL A 195 -10.83 -15.92 -6.73
CA VAL A 195 -9.81 -15.69 -7.74
C VAL A 195 -8.64 -14.95 -7.12
N ASP A 196 -7.42 -15.42 -7.35
CA ASP A 196 -6.20 -14.65 -7.10
C ASP A 196 -5.76 -13.95 -8.41
N PRO A 197 -5.78 -12.61 -8.51
CA PRO A 197 -5.44 -11.89 -9.74
C PRO A 197 -3.92 -11.71 -9.96
N GLY A 198 -3.07 -12.35 -9.14
CA GLY A 198 -1.62 -12.24 -9.21
C GLY A 198 -1.04 -11.58 -7.96
N SER A 199 -1.51 -11.99 -6.80
CA SER A 199 -0.98 -11.58 -5.51
C SER A 199 0.50 -11.96 -5.35
N THR A 200 1.23 -11.22 -4.52
CA THR A 200 2.69 -11.43 -4.37
C THR A 200 3.02 -12.70 -3.59
N ASN A 201 2.21 -13.05 -2.59
CA ASN A 201 2.46 -14.18 -1.70
C ASN A 201 1.50 -15.36 -1.93
N GLY A 202 0.65 -15.27 -2.95
CA GLY A 202 -0.36 -16.27 -3.25
C GLY A 202 -1.54 -16.26 -2.27
N THR A 203 -2.62 -16.89 -2.69
CA THR A 203 -3.81 -17.16 -1.90
C THR A 203 -3.95 -18.66 -1.68
N THR A 204 -4.08 -19.13 -0.44
CA THR A 204 -4.33 -20.55 -0.14
C THR A 204 -5.72 -20.76 0.45
N LEU A 205 -6.22 -21.99 0.38
CA LEU A 205 -7.57 -22.34 0.82
C LEU A 205 -7.53 -23.54 1.78
N ASN A 206 -8.29 -23.45 2.88
CA ASN A 206 -8.55 -24.54 3.83
C ASN A 206 -7.29 -25.23 4.40
N GLY A 207 -6.24 -24.45 4.68
CA GLY A 207 -4.96 -24.97 5.18
C GLY A 207 -4.09 -25.69 4.14
N GLY A 208 -4.47 -25.65 2.86
CA GLY A 208 -3.61 -26.09 1.76
C GLY A 208 -2.31 -25.28 1.72
N THR A 209 -1.19 -25.95 1.48
CA THR A 209 0.12 -25.27 1.36
C THR A 209 0.40 -24.74 -0.03
N GLU A 210 -0.30 -25.27 -1.04
CA GLU A 210 -0.18 -24.82 -2.42
C GLU A 210 -1.17 -23.68 -2.70
N PRO A 211 -0.71 -22.52 -3.20
CA PRO A 211 -1.61 -21.45 -3.60
C PRO A 211 -2.56 -21.89 -4.72
N ILE A 212 -3.75 -21.28 -4.76
CA ILE A 212 -4.64 -21.43 -5.91
C ILE A 212 -3.97 -20.84 -7.16
N GLU A 213 -4.33 -21.38 -8.33
CA GLU A 213 -3.78 -20.92 -9.59
C GLU A 213 -4.24 -19.49 -9.90
N VAL A 214 -3.30 -18.64 -10.31
CA VAL A 214 -3.57 -17.23 -10.63
C VAL A 214 -4.56 -17.11 -11.78
N ASN A 215 -5.52 -16.20 -11.66
CA ASN A 215 -6.61 -15.91 -12.60
C ASN A 215 -7.54 -17.10 -12.89
N ARG A 216 -7.46 -18.19 -12.12
CA ARG A 216 -8.37 -19.32 -12.24
C ARG A 216 -9.44 -19.28 -11.14
N PRO A 217 -10.73 -19.18 -11.49
CA PRO A 217 -11.81 -19.27 -10.52
C PRO A 217 -11.83 -20.63 -9.80
N VAL A 218 -11.87 -20.58 -8.47
CA VAL A 218 -12.01 -21.74 -7.58
C VAL A 218 -13.34 -21.64 -6.85
N PRO A 219 -14.24 -22.64 -6.91
CA PRO A 219 -15.48 -22.60 -6.16
C PRO A 219 -15.23 -22.67 -4.66
N VAL A 220 -15.96 -21.85 -3.91
CA VAL A 220 -15.91 -21.78 -2.45
C VAL A 220 -17.30 -21.88 -1.85
N THR A 221 -17.37 -22.41 -0.64
CA THR A 221 -18.58 -22.76 0.10
C THR A 221 -18.56 -22.17 1.51
N ASP A 222 -19.69 -22.27 2.20
CA ASP A 222 -19.79 -21.82 3.59
C ASP A 222 -18.76 -22.54 4.48
N GLY A 223 -18.10 -21.78 5.35
CA GLY A 223 -17.04 -22.26 6.23
C GLY A 223 -15.64 -22.30 5.60
N ASP A 224 -15.50 -22.12 4.29
CA ASP A 224 -14.19 -22.12 3.65
C ASP A 224 -13.29 -21.00 4.19
N ARG A 225 -12.02 -21.33 4.38
CA ARG A 225 -10.99 -20.47 4.97
C ARG A 225 -10.01 -20.05 3.89
N VAL A 226 -10.06 -18.78 3.52
CA VAL A 226 -9.12 -18.17 2.58
C VAL A 226 -7.97 -17.57 3.38
N HIS A 227 -6.74 -17.96 3.08
CA HIS A 227 -5.56 -17.40 3.72
C HIS A 227 -4.80 -16.50 2.75
N VAL A 228 -4.44 -15.32 3.23
CA VAL A 228 -3.75 -14.28 2.48
C VAL A 228 -2.67 -13.64 3.34
N GLY A 229 -1.56 -13.25 2.71
CA GLY A 229 -0.44 -12.63 3.42
C GLY A 229 0.20 -13.53 4.47
N ALA A 230 0.74 -12.92 5.52
CA ALA A 230 1.54 -13.61 6.53
C ALA A 230 0.71 -14.25 7.65
N TRP A 231 -0.46 -13.70 7.99
CA TRP A 231 -1.26 -14.18 9.11
C TRP A 231 -2.76 -14.04 8.89
N THR A 232 -3.23 -13.43 7.80
CA THR A 232 -4.65 -13.12 7.65
C THR A 232 -5.44 -14.34 7.17
N THR A 233 -6.46 -14.73 7.93
CA THR A 233 -7.44 -15.74 7.51
C THR A 233 -8.83 -15.14 7.43
N ILE A 234 -9.53 -15.46 6.36
CA ILE A 234 -10.88 -15.01 6.06
C ILE A 234 -11.77 -16.25 5.96
N THR A 235 -12.68 -16.42 6.93
CA THR A 235 -13.67 -17.50 6.90
C THR A 235 -14.94 -16.98 6.21
N LEU A 236 -15.41 -17.70 5.20
CA LEU A 236 -16.62 -17.35 4.46
C LEU A 236 -17.85 -17.85 5.21
N LEU A 237 -18.77 -16.94 5.51
CA LEU A 237 -20.07 -17.23 6.12
C LEU A 237 -21.12 -16.97 5.03
N LEU A 238 -21.35 -17.93 4.15
CA LEU A 238 -22.21 -17.80 2.96
C LEU A 238 -23.64 -18.27 3.21
N GLN A 239 -23.88 -19.08 4.25
CA GLN A 239 -25.21 -19.41 4.71
C GLN A 239 -25.73 -18.38 5.71
N GLU A 240 -27.03 -18.10 5.68
CA GLU A 240 -27.69 -17.40 6.79
C GLU A 240 -27.52 -18.27 8.04
N GLY A 241 -26.87 -17.73 9.08
CA GLY A 241 -26.76 -18.44 10.36
C GLY A 241 -28.16 -18.79 10.89
N PRO A 242 -28.30 -19.85 11.71
CA PRO A 242 -29.61 -20.23 12.22
C PRO A 242 -30.23 -19.05 13.01
N PRO A 243 -31.57 -18.89 12.93
CA PRO A 243 -32.30 -17.83 13.63
C PRO A 243 -32.15 -17.91 15.16
#